data_AF-A0A1G2HSU6-F1
#
_entry.id   AF-A0A1G2HSU6-F1
#
_cell.length_a   1.000
_cell.length_b   1.000
_cell.length_c   1.000
_cell.angle_alpha   90.00
_cell.angle_beta   90.00
_cell.angle_gamma   90.00
#
_symmetry.space_group_name_H-M   'P 1'
#
loop_
_entity.id
_entity.type
_entity.pdbx_description
1 polymer ?
#
loop_
_entity_poly.entity_id
_entity_poly.type
_entity_poly.pdbx_seq_one_letter_code
_entity_poly.pdbx_strand_id
1 'polypeptide(L)'
;MIVVMKPQANILMVEHVIKSFQKGGFDVLVKNGDGKVVIAAIGSGNVGHVALGQLAGIERIHEKNDLFVSTNGEGFVEAHEFLKKWD
;
A
#
# COMPACT_ATOMS: atom_id res chain seq x y z
N MET A 1 -7.39 4.03 3.29
CA MET A 1 -6.09 4.70 3.49
C MET A 1 -5.23 4.49 2.25
N ILE A 2 -4.43 5.48 1.87
CA ILE A 2 -3.44 5.38 0.77
C ILE A 2 -2.06 5.59 1.35
N VAL A 3 -1.13 4.71 1.03
CA VAL A 3 0.28 4.80 1.39
C VAL A 3 1.09 5.00 0.14
N VAL A 4 1.85 6.08 0.10
CA VAL A 4 2.81 6.35 -0.97
C VAL A 4 4.17 5.90 -0.46
N MET A 5 4.79 4.96 -1.18
CA MET A 5 6.12 4.48 -0.89
C MET A 5 7.17 5.46 -1.42
N LYS A 6 8.34 5.47 -0.79
CA LYS A 6 9.50 6.22 -1.29
C LYS A 6 9.86 5.73 -2.70
N PRO A 7 10.39 6.60 -3.59
CA PRO A 7 10.82 6.20 -4.94
C PRO A 7 11.86 5.06 -4.95
N GLN A 8 12.63 4.93 -3.86
CA GLN A 8 13.69 3.92 -3.70
C GLN A 8 13.21 2.70 -2.87
N ALA A 9 11.92 2.61 -2.55
CA ALA A 9 11.39 1.47 -1.82
C ALA A 9 11.57 0.21 -2.67
N ASN A 10 12.34 -0.74 -2.15
CA ASN A 10 12.50 -2.04 -2.79
C ASN A 10 11.27 -2.92 -2.54
N ILE A 11 11.21 -4.04 -3.26
CA ILE A 11 10.08 -4.97 -3.16
C ILE A 11 9.85 -5.50 -1.74
N LEU A 12 10.92 -5.74 -0.97
CA LEU A 12 10.82 -6.22 0.42
C LEU A 12 10.16 -5.18 1.34
N MET A 13 10.46 -3.90 1.15
CA MET A 13 9.80 -2.82 1.88
C MET A 13 8.31 -2.73 1.53
N VAL A 14 7.98 -2.86 0.24
CA VAL A 14 6.59 -2.87 -0.25
C VAL A 14 5.82 -4.05 0.33
N GLU A 15 6.40 -5.25 0.26
CA GLU A 15 5.82 -6.47 0.82
C GLU A 15 5.59 -6.36 2.33
N HIS A 16 6.54 -5.79 3.07
CA HIS A 16 6.42 -5.60 4.51
C HIS A 16 5.23 -4.69 4.86
N VAL A 17 5.03 -3.60 4.10
CA VAL A 17 3.88 -2.70 4.27
C VAL A 17 2.57 -3.42 3.93
N ILE A 18 2.51 -4.12 2.80
CA ILE A 18 1.34 -4.92 2.38
C ILE A 18 0.94 -5.90 3.48
N LYS A 19 1.89 -6.72 3.96
CA LYS A 19 1.64 -7.73 5.00
C LYS A 19 1.18 -7.09 6.30
N SER A 20 1.67 -5.90 6.63
CA SER A 20 1.23 -5.16 7.83
C SER A 20 -0.23 -4.75 7.74
N PHE A 21 -0.69 -4.28 6.58
CA PHE A 21 -2.11 -3.95 6.35
C PHE A 21 -3.00 -5.19 6.30
N GLN A 22 -2.58 -6.25 5.62
CA GLN A 22 -3.32 -7.51 5.58
C GLN A 22 -3.48 -8.13 6.97
N LYS A 23 -2.43 -8.10 7.81
CA LYS A 23 -2.51 -8.54 9.22
C LYS A 23 -3.48 -7.70 10.04
N GLY A 24 -3.64 -6.42 9.71
CA GLY A 24 -4.63 -5.53 10.31
C GLY A 24 -6.05 -5.73 9.78
N GLY A 25 -6.27 -6.66 8.84
CA GLY A 25 -7.58 -6.97 8.28
C GLY A 25 -8.02 -6.03 7.15
N PHE A 26 -7.09 -5.31 6.52
CA PHE A 26 -7.39 -4.51 5.33
C PHE A 26 -7.25 -5.34 4.07
N ASP A 27 -8.12 -5.07 3.10
CA ASP A 27 -7.89 -5.45 1.71
C ASP A 27 -6.84 -4.51 1.11
N VAL A 28 -5.83 -5.08 0.46
CA VAL A 28 -4.66 -4.32 0.01
C VAL A 28 -4.53 -4.40 -1.49
N LEU A 29 -4.54 -3.24 -2.12
CA LEU A 29 -4.32 -3.06 -3.54
C LEU A 29 -3.04 -2.28 -3.76
N VAL A 30 -2.34 -2.57 -4.85
CA VAL A 30 -1.04 -1.99 -5.17
C VAL A 30 -1.06 -1.42 -6.57
N LYS A 31 -0.62 -0.18 -6.71
CA LYS A 31 -0.33 0.47 -7.99
C LYS A 31 1.16 0.70 -8.06
N ASN A 32 1.80 0.13 -9.08
CA ASN A 32 3.21 0.34 -9.38
C ASN A 32 3.31 0.97 -10.77
N GLY A 33 3.51 2.29 -10.80
CA GLY A 33 3.52 3.10 -12.02
C GLY A 33 4.04 4.50 -11.71
N ASP A 34 4.51 5.22 -12.75
CA ASP A 34 4.97 6.62 -12.63
C ASP A 34 6.15 6.84 -11.66
N GLY A 35 6.95 5.80 -11.42
CA GLY A 35 8.16 5.86 -10.59
C GLY A 35 7.94 5.79 -9.08
N LYS A 36 6.71 5.50 -8.62
CA LYS A 36 6.40 5.26 -7.21
C LYS A 36 5.45 4.07 -7.04
N VAL A 37 5.56 3.40 -5.89
CA VAL A 37 4.59 2.38 -5.48
C VAL A 37 3.56 3.03 -4.57
N VAL A 38 2.28 2.84 -4.88
CA VAL A 38 1.15 3.31 -4.09
C VAL A 38 0.38 2.09 -3.60
N ILE A 39 0.09 2.05 -2.31
CA ILE A 39 -0.64 0.97 -1.66
C ILE A 39 -1.96 1.54 -1.15
N ALA A 40 -3.08 0.99 -1.60
CA ALA A 40 -4.40 1.31 -1.08
C ALA A 40 -4.81 0.22 -0.09
N ALA A 41 -5.07 0.61 1.15
CA ALA A 41 -5.66 -0.23 2.18
C ALA A 41 -7.14 0.14 2.33
N ILE A 42 -8.02 -0.81 2.03
CA ILE A 42 -9.47 -0.65 1.93
C ILE A 42 -10.15 -1.54 2.98
N GLY A 43 -11.30 -1.08 3.46
CA GLY A 43 -12.09 -1.78 4.47
C GLY A 43 -11.89 -1.25 5.88
N SER A 44 -12.52 -1.92 6.83
CA SER A 44 -12.56 -1.57 8.25
C SER A 44 -11.55 -2.40 9.06
N GLY A 45 -10.29 -2.38 8.65
CA GLY A 45 -9.19 -2.97 9.42
C GLY A 45 -8.72 -2.05 10.55
N ASN A 46 -7.89 -2.59 11.44
CA ASN A 46 -7.20 -1.80 12.47
C ASN A 46 -5.69 -2.00 12.33
N VAL A 47 -4.97 -0.92 12.02
CA VAL A 47 -3.52 -0.88 12.06
C VAL A 47 -3.12 0.32 12.91
N GLY A 48 -2.25 0.09 13.89
CA GLY A 48 -1.68 1.17 14.70
C GLY A 48 -0.91 2.15 13.82
N HIS A 49 -1.39 3.39 13.71
CA HIS A 49 -0.79 4.47 12.91
C HIS A 49 0.70 4.72 13.27
N VAL A 50 1.08 4.53 14.54
CA VAL A 50 2.46 4.70 15.03
C VAL A 50 3.41 3.67 14.44
N ALA A 51 2.95 2.44 14.18
CA ALA A 51 3.78 1.38 13.61
C ALA A 51 4.01 1.58 12.10
N LEU A 52 3.00 2.12 11.38
CA LEU A 52 3.12 2.38 9.94
C LEU A 52 4.12 3.48 9.63
N GLY A 53 4.07 4.61 10.34
CA GLY A 53 4.99 5.73 10.12
C GLY A 53 6.48 5.39 10.33
N GLN A 54 6.77 4.29 11.03
CA GLN A 54 8.13 3.79 11.25
C GLN A 54 8.63 2.84 10.16
N LEU A 55 7.77 2.40 9.22
CA LEU A 55 8.18 1.52 8.14
C LEU A 55 9.05 2.30 7.15
N ALA A 56 10.31 1.88 7.01
CA ALA A 56 11.35 2.60 6.30
C ALA A 56 11.01 2.97 4.84
N GLY A 57 10.09 2.23 4.21
CA GLY A 57 9.65 2.43 2.84
C GLY A 57 8.55 3.47 2.63
N ILE A 58 7.90 3.98 3.68
CA ILE A 58 6.77 4.91 3.53
C ILE A 58 7.26 6.35 3.36
N GLU A 59 6.76 7.04 2.33
CA GLU A 59 6.96 8.48 2.10
C GLU A 59 5.82 9.29 2.71
N ARG A 60 4.57 8.85 2.51
CA ARG A 60 3.37 9.56 2.95
C ARG A 60 2.21 8.62 3.19
N ILE A 61 1.37 8.93 4.18
CA ILE A 61 0.11 8.25 4.46
C ILE A 61 -1.03 9.26 4.29
N HIS A 62 -2.03 8.91 3.49
CA HIS A 62 -3.30 9.61 3.39
C HIS A 62 -4.37 8.76 4.06
N GLU A 63 -4.98 9.27 5.12
CA GLU A 63 -5.98 8.53 5.89
C GLU A 63 -7.24 8.25 5.05
N LYS A 64 -7.58 9.19 4.16
CA LYS A 64 -8.66 9.05 3.19
C LYS A 64 -8.24 8.22 1.98
N ASN A 65 -9.19 7.47 1.42
CA ASN A 65 -9.01 6.67 0.20
C ASN A 65 -9.31 7.46 -1.09
N ASP A 66 -9.35 8.80 -1.01
CA ASP A 66 -9.76 9.69 -2.11
C ASP A 66 -9.00 9.41 -3.42
N LEU A 67 -7.70 9.08 -3.36
CA LEU A 67 -6.91 8.74 -4.54
C LEU A 67 -7.45 7.48 -5.25
N PHE A 68 -7.78 6.43 -4.49
CA PHE A 68 -8.34 5.20 -5.03
C PHE A 68 -9.74 5.40 -5.59
N VAL A 69 -10.58 6.18 -4.90
CA VAL A 69 -11.95 6.49 -5.35
C VAL A 69 -11.93 7.36 -6.60
N SER A 70 -11.05 8.37 -6.67
CA SER A 70 -10.93 9.28 -7.81
C SER A 70 -10.51 8.60 -9.11
N THR A 71 -9.75 7.50 -9.02
CA THR A 71 -9.34 6.70 -10.18
C THR A 71 -10.24 5.50 -10.41
N ASN A 72 -11.32 5.32 -9.63
CA ASN A 72 -12.15 4.12 -9.64
C ASN A 72 -11.33 2.81 -9.57
N GLY A 73 -10.22 2.82 -8.81
CA GLY A 73 -9.28 1.71 -8.71
C GLY A 73 -8.41 1.44 -9.95
N GLU A 74 -8.42 2.30 -10.97
CA GLU A 74 -7.65 2.08 -12.19
C GLU A 74 -6.13 2.07 -11.94
N GLY A 75 -5.47 1.01 -12.44
CA GLY A 75 -4.05 0.76 -12.27
C GLY A 75 -3.66 0.15 -10.91
N PHE A 76 -4.63 -0.12 -10.03
CA PHE A 76 -4.41 -0.91 -8.84
C PHE A 76 -4.66 -2.39 -9.15
N VAL A 77 -3.79 -3.25 -8.63
CA VAL A 77 -3.94 -4.71 -8.67
C VAL A 77 -3.99 -5.26 -7.25
N GLU A 78 -4.54 -6.44 -7.08
CA GLU A 78 -4.55 -7.12 -5.80
C GLU A 78 -3.12 -7.36 -5.29
N ALA A 79 -2.88 -7.16 -3.99
CA ALA A 79 -1.54 -7.29 -3.43
C ALA A 79 -0.93 -8.69 -3.64
N HIS A 80 -1.75 -9.74 -3.60
CA HIS A 80 -1.30 -11.10 -3.85
C HIS A 80 -0.89 -11.33 -5.32
N GLU A 81 -1.56 -10.67 -6.27
CA GLU A 81 -1.17 -10.70 -7.70
C GLU A 81 0.09 -9.88 -7.95
N PHE A 82 0.24 -8.75 -7.25
CA PHE A 82 1.44 -7.93 -7.32
C PHE A 82 2.67 -8.70 -6.86
N LEU A 83 2.60 -9.35 -5.68
CA LEU A 83 3.74 -10.06 -5.10
C LEU A 83 4.16 -11.29 -5.89
N LYS A 84 3.22 -12.02 -6.51
CA LYS A 84 3.51 -13.16 -7.41
C LYS A 84 4.44 -12.82 -8.58
N LYS A 85 4.53 -11.56 -8.99
CA LYS A 85 5.45 -11.13 -10.07
C LYS A 85 6.91 -11.08 -9.62
N TRP A 86 7.17 -11.22 -8.32
CA TRP A 86 8.48 -11.07 -7.70
C TRP A 86 8.93 -12.31 -6.91
N ASP A 87 8.10 -13.36 -6.89
CA ASP A 87 8.49 -14.73 -6.48
C ASP A 87 9.23 -15.44 -7.62
#